data_AF-A0A518CUT7-F1
#
_entry.id   AF-A0A518CUT7-F1
#
_cell.length_a   1.000
_cell.length_b   1.000
_cell.length_c   1.000
_cell.angle_alpha   90.00
_cell.angle_beta   90.00
_cell.angle_gamma   90.00
#
_symmetry.space_group_name_H-M   'P 1'
#
loop_
_entity.id
_entity.type
_entity.pdbx_description
1 polymer ?
#
loop_
_entity_poly.entity_id
_entity_poly.type
_entity_poly.pdbx_seq_one_letter_code
_entity_poly.pdbx_strand_id
1 'polypeptide(L)'
;MVQRHLLEGWDVASLADAGGVSQRTVWKWIARFRAEGILGLEDRSSCPHRIANRTDDRTVERVRKLRHARLAAWQIAELLDLARSTVSAILVRLGLSRLRLLEPKEPVRR
;
A
#
# COMPACT_ATOMS: atom_id res chain seq x y z
N MET A 1 9.22 2.72 -26.99
CA MET A 1 8.98 4.16 -27.26
C MET A 1 10.23 5.01 -27.09
N VAL A 2 10.86 5.06 -25.91
CA VAL A 2 12.06 5.90 -25.71
C VAL A 2 13.23 5.48 -26.62
N GLN A 3 13.41 4.18 -26.85
CA GLN A 3 14.42 3.68 -27.79
C GLN A 3 14.16 4.13 -29.24
N ARG A 4 12.91 4.17 -29.70
CA ARG A 4 12.55 4.68 -31.05
C ARG A 4 12.84 6.18 -31.17
N HIS A 5 12.62 6.95 -30.11
CA HIS A 5 13.01 8.36 -30.08
C HIS A 5 14.54 8.53 -30.22
N LEU A 6 15.32 7.72 -29.49
CA LEU A 6 16.77 7.89 -29.39
C LEU A 6 17.57 7.25 -30.53
N LEU A 7 17.10 6.12 -31.09
CA LEU A 7 17.81 5.36 -32.12
C LEU A 7 17.23 5.57 -33.52
N GLU A 8 15.92 5.76 -33.62
CA GLU A 8 15.22 5.85 -34.91
C GLU A 8 14.78 7.28 -35.24
N GLY A 9 15.06 8.25 -34.35
CA GLY A 9 14.79 9.68 -34.60
C GLY A 9 13.31 10.07 -34.63
N TRP A 10 12.41 9.21 -34.14
CA TRP A 10 10.98 9.52 -34.10
C TRP A 10 10.70 10.75 -33.25
N ASP A 11 9.86 11.67 -33.73
CA ASP A 11 9.41 12.80 -32.93
C ASP A 11 8.40 12.37 -31.85
N VAL A 12 8.23 13.23 -30.86
CA VAL A 12 7.37 12.93 -29.70
C VAL A 12 5.89 12.88 -30.06
N ALA A 13 5.43 13.59 -31.09
CA ALA A 13 4.03 13.56 -31.50
C ALA A 13 3.69 12.22 -32.15
N SER A 14 4.52 11.71 -33.05
CA SER A 14 4.33 10.37 -33.64
C SER A 14 4.42 9.25 -32.61
N LEU A 15 5.30 9.36 -31.61
CA LEU A 15 5.38 8.39 -30.52
C LEU A 15 4.15 8.41 -29.61
N ALA A 16 3.61 9.61 -29.34
CA ALA A 16 2.41 9.79 -28.55
C ALA A 16 1.20 9.15 -29.24
N ASP A 17 1.03 9.41 -30.55
CA ASP A 17 -0.03 8.85 -31.38
C ASP A 17 0.08 7.31 -31.47
N ALA A 18 1.25 6.80 -31.84
CA ALA A 18 1.49 5.35 -31.92
C ALA A 18 1.35 4.63 -30.56
N GLY A 19 1.59 5.35 -29.46
CA GLY A 19 1.47 4.84 -28.10
C GLY A 19 0.08 5.01 -27.48
N GLY A 20 -0.85 5.73 -28.12
CA GLY A 20 -2.15 6.08 -27.55
C GLY A 20 -2.07 6.89 -26.25
N VAL A 21 -1.01 7.70 -26.09
CA VAL A 21 -0.75 8.48 -24.87
C VAL A 21 -0.50 9.94 -25.20
N SER A 22 -0.60 10.83 -24.20
CA SER A 22 -0.23 12.23 -24.38
C SER A 22 1.27 12.41 -24.65
N GLN A 23 1.65 13.45 -25.41
CA GLN A 23 3.06 13.85 -25.58
C GLN A 23 3.76 14.11 -24.22
N ARG A 24 3.02 14.60 -23.22
CA ARG A 24 3.53 14.80 -21.85
C ARG A 24 3.96 13.48 -21.20
N THR A 25 3.25 12.39 -21.46
CA THR A 25 3.62 11.04 -20.98
C THR A 25 4.92 10.58 -21.62
N VAL A 26 5.08 10.78 -22.93
CA VAL A 26 6.32 10.44 -23.65
C VAL A 26 7.50 11.24 -23.10
N TRP A 27 7.34 12.55 -22.90
CA TRP A 27 8.37 13.40 -22.27
C TRP A 27 8.74 12.93 -20.86
N LYS A 28 7.76 12.50 -20.05
CA LYS A 28 8.01 11.93 -18.72
C LYS A 28 8.89 10.68 -18.81
N TRP A 29 8.62 9.78 -19.76
CA TRP A 29 9.44 8.58 -19.95
C TRP A 29 10.85 8.92 -20.45
N ILE A 30 11.00 9.86 -21.39
CA ILE A 30 12.32 10.34 -21.86
C ILE A 30 13.12 10.93 -20.69
N ALA A 31 12.51 11.79 -19.88
CA ALA A 31 13.16 12.39 -18.72
C ALA A 31 13.63 11.33 -17.70
N ARG A 32 12.78 10.34 -17.39
CA ARG A 32 13.16 9.22 -16.51
C ARG A 32 14.30 8.39 -17.09
N PHE A 33 14.24 8.06 -18.38
CA PHE A 33 15.30 7.31 -19.04
C PHE A 33 16.63 8.06 -19.03
N ARG A 34 16.63 9.38 -19.23
CA ARG A 34 17.85 10.20 -19.14
C ARG A 34 18.44 10.22 -17.73
N ALA A 35 17.60 10.18 -16.70
CA ALA A 35 18.04 10.25 -15.31
C ALA A 35 18.48 8.88 -14.75
N GLU A 36 17.79 7.80 -15.13
CA GLU A 36 17.89 6.50 -14.46
C GLU A 36 18.16 5.34 -15.44
N GLY A 37 18.31 5.63 -16.74
CA GLY A 37 18.47 4.63 -17.78
C GLY A 37 17.23 3.74 -17.95
N ILE A 38 17.46 2.46 -18.26
CA ILE A 38 16.40 1.48 -18.47
C ILE A 38 15.53 1.30 -17.20
N LEU A 39 16.13 1.38 -16.01
CA LEU A 39 15.42 1.26 -14.72
C LEU A 39 14.35 2.35 -14.55
N GLY A 40 14.55 3.54 -15.14
CA GLY A 40 13.56 4.62 -15.11
C GLY A 40 12.25 4.31 -15.85
N LEU A 41 12.23 3.27 -16.69
CA LEU A 41 11.07 2.84 -17.46
C LEU A 41 10.29 1.70 -16.81
N GLU A 42 10.77 1.16 -15.70
CA GLU A 42 10.03 0.16 -14.93
C GLU A 42 8.74 0.74 -14.34
N ASP A 43 7.73 -0.12 -14.21
CA ASP A 43 6.46 0.24 -13.59
C ASP A 43 6.68 0.62 -12.13
N ARG A 44 6.41 1.88 -11.82
CA ARG A 44 6.41 2.37 -10.44
C ARG A 44 5.03 2.18 -9.85
N SER A 45 5.00 1.86 -8.56
CA SER A 45 3.76 1.85 -7.81
C SER A 45 3.06 3.21 -7.93
N SER A 46 1.79 3.19 -8.31
CA SER A 46 0.91 4.35 -8.23
C SER A 46 0.41 4.61 -6.80
N CYS A 47 0.81 3.79 -5.83
CA CYS A 47 0.40 3.97 -4.45
C CYS A 47 1.02 5.25 -3.88
N PRO A 48 0.23 6.08 -3.18
CA PRO A 48 0.75 7.29 -2.54
C PRO A 48 1.81 6.93 -1.49
N HIS A 49 2.92 7.67 -1.47
CA HIS A 49 3.98 7.48 -0.47
C HIS A 49 3.48 7.76 0.96
N ARG A 50 2.50 8.66 1.12
CA ARG A 50 1.91 9.03 2.41
C ARG A 50 0.40 8.97 2.34
N ILE A 51 -0.21 8.25 3.27
CA ILE A 51 -1.67 8.21 3.47
C ILE A 51 -1.95 9.00 4.75
N ALA A 52 -2.60 10.16 4.63
CA ALA A 52 -2.86 11.06 5.76
C ALA A 52 -3.65 10.39 6.89
N ASN A 53 -4.61 9.54 6.54
CA ASN A 53 -5.49 8.85 7.49
C ASN A 53 -5.00 7.45 7.85
N ARG A 54 -3.70 7.16 7.65
CA ARG A 54 -3.13 5.89 8.10
C ARG A 54 -3.12 5.90 9.63
N THR A 55 -3.78 4.93 10.24
CA THR A 55 -3.70 4.72 11.69
C THR A 55 -2.23 4.62 12.09
N ASP A 56 -1.83 5.37 13.11
CA ASP A 56 -0.46 5.38 13.59
C ASP A 56 -0.04 4.01 14.14
N ASP A 57 1.25 3.72 14.05
CA ASP A 57 1.79 2.41 14.42
C ASP A 57 1.60 2.10 15.92
N ARG A 58 1.53 3.12 16.79
CA ARG A 58 1.29 2.90 18.23
C ARG A 58 -0.13 2.40 18.47
N THR A 59 -1.12 2.98 17.78
CA THR A 59 -2.50 2.50 17.85
C THR A 59 -2.65 1.09 17.29
N VAL A 60 -2.00 0.80 16.15
CA VAL A 60 -1.97 -0.56 15.57
C VAL A 60 -1.39 -1.56 16.57
N GLU A 61 -0.31 -1.20 17.24
CA GLU A 61 0.35 -2.03 18.25
C GLU A 61 -0.53 -2.24 19.50
N ARG A 62 -1.25 -1.21 19.96
CA ARG A 62 -2.24 -1.35 21.04
C ARG A 62 -3.36 -2.32 20.67
N VAL A 63 -3.90 -2.21 19.46
CA VAL A 63 -4.90 -3.16 18.94
C VAL A 63 -4.35 -4.58 18.92
N ARG A 64 -3.10 -4.77 18.45
CA ARG A 64 -2.42 -6.08 18.43
C ARG A 64 -2.30 -6.67 19.83
N LYS A 65 -1.80 -5.91 20.81
CA LYS A 65 -1.62 -6.36 22.19
C LYS A 65 -2.95 -6.79 22.83
N LEU A 66 -3.97 -5.94 22.74
CA LEU A 66 -5.30 -6.26 23.27
C LEU A 66 -5.91 -7.48 22.59
N ARG A 67 -5.63 -7.66 21.29
CA ARG A 67 -6.07 -8.84 20.56
C ARG A 67 -5.43 -10.12 21.05
N HIS A 68 -4.12 -10.11 21.33
CA HIS A 68 -3.43 -11.26 21.94
C HIS A 68 -3.90 -11.55 23.37
N ALA A 69 -4.31 -10.52 24.11
CA ALA A 69 -5.04 -10.68 25.38
C ALA A 69 -6.48 -11.21 25.21
N ARG A 70 -6.84 -11.66 23.99
CA ARG A 70 -8.11 -12.27 23.58
C ARG A 70 -9.34 -11.36 23.69
N LEU A 71 -9.17 -10.05 23.66
CA LEU A 71 -10.32 -9.15 23.56
C LEU A 71 -10.99 -9.28 22.18
N ALA A 72 -12.33 -9.26 22.18
CA ALA A 72 -13.13 -9.17 20.97
C ALA A 72 -12.95 -7.79 20.31
N ALA A 73 -13.14 -7.72 18.98
CA ALA A 73 -12.94 -6.47 18.24
C ALA A 73 -13.80 -5.31 18.75
N TRP A 74 -15.02 -5.60 19.24
CA TRP A 74 -15.90 -4.58 19.83
C TRP A 74 -15.37 -4.06 21.18
N GLN A 75 -14.82 -4.93 22.03
CA GLN A 75 -14.20 -4.54 23.31
C GLN A 75 -12.96 -3.68 23.08
N ILE A 76 -12.15 -4.01 22.07
CA ILE A 76 -10.98 -3.22 21.69
C ILE A 76 -11.40 -1.84 21.17
N ALA A 77 -12.46 -1.79 20.36
CA ALA A 77 -13.00 -0.55 19.82
C ALA A 77 -13.47 0.39 20.94
N GLU A 78 -14.22 -0.12 21.91
CA GLU A 78 -14.65 0.64 23.08
C GLU A 78 -13.47 1.11 23.93
N LEU A 79 -12.51 0.22 24.23
CA LEU A 79 -11.38 0.55 25.12
C LEU A 79 -10.42 1.60 24.52
N LEU A 80 -10.30 1.64 23.20
CA LEU A 80 -9.41 2.57 22.50
C LEU A 80 -10.12 3.81 21.95
N ASP A 81 -11.44 3.93 22.15
CA ASP A 81 -12.28 4.95 21.53
C ASP A 81 -12.09 5.03 19.99
N LEU A 82 -12.16 3.86 19.35
CA LEU A 82 -12.01 3.71 17.91
C LEU A 82 -13.29 3.16 17.28
N ALA A 83 -13.54 3.52 16.02
CA ALA A 83 -14.59 2.89 15.26
C ALA A 83 -14.33 1.38 15.10
N ARG A 84 -15.37 0.55 15.26
CA ARG A 84 -15.30 -0.91 15.10
C ARG A 84 -14.75 -1.32 13.73
N SER A 85 -15.06 -0.57 12.69
CA SER A 85 -14.54 -0.77 11.33
C SER A 85 -13.03 -0.57 11.25
N THR A 86 -12.48 0.44 11.94
CA THR A 86 -11.04 0.69 12.03
C THR A 86 -10.32 -0.48 12.70
N VAL A 87 -10.83 -0.94 13.84
CA VAL A 87 -10.25 -2.11 14.55
C VAL A 87 -10.33 -3.36 13.67
N SER A 88 -11.47 -3.63 13.04
CA SER A 88 -11.64 -4.76 12.12
C SER A 88 -10.63 -4.73 10.97
N ALA A 89 -10.48 -3.57 10.31
CA ALA A 89 -9.52 -3.40 9.22
C ALA A 89 -8.06 -3.62 9.67
N ILE A 90 -7.69 -3.12 10.85
CA ILE A 90 -6.37 -3.36 11.45
C ILE A 90 -6.18 -4.86 11.71
N LEU A 91 -7.14 -5.53 12.33
CA LEU A 91 -7.05 -6.97 12.64
C LEU A 91 -6.95 -7.83 11.37
N VAL A 92 -7.66 -7.48 10.30
CA VAL A 92 -7.56 -8.16 8.99
C VAL A 92 -6.15 -7.98 8.41
N ARG A 93 -5.61 -6.75 8.40
CA ARG A 93 -4.25 -6.48 7.90
C ARG A 93 -3.17 -7.22 8.70
N LEU A 94 -3.39 -7.42 10.00
CA LEU A 94 -2.47 -8.17 10.87
C LEU A 94 -2.70 -9.70 10.84
N GLY A 95 -3.72 -10.20 10.14
CA GLY A 95 -4.07 -11.63 10.15
C GLY A 95 -4.73 -12.14 11.44
N LEU A 96 -5.18 -11.25 12.34
CA LEU A 96 -5.69 -11.57 13.69
C LEU A 96 -7.23 -11.51 13.79
N SER A 97 -7.93 -11.59 12.65
CA SER A 97 -9.39 -11.43 12.57
C SER A 97 -10.19 -12.50 13.34
N ARG A 98 -9.65 -13.72 13.44
CA ARG A 98 -10.34 -14.86 14.10
C ARG A 98 -9.67 -15.23 15.42
N LEU A 99 -10.38 -15.04 16.54
CA LEU A 99 -9.87 -15.35 17.90
C LEU A 99 -9.44 -16.81 18.06
N ARG A 100 -10.13 -17.73 17.39
CA ARG A 100 -9.85 -19.17 17.46
C ARG A 100 -8.48 -19.53 16.86
N LEU A 101 -7.96 -18.72 15.95
CA LEU A 101 -6.66 -18.96 15.29
C LEU A 101 -5.49 -18.38 16.07
N LEU A 102 -5.75 -17.54 17.09
CA LEU A 102 -4.74 -16.94 17.96
C LEU A 102 -4.37 -17.90 19.10
N GLU A 103 -3.54 -18.91 18.83
CA GLU A 103 -2.95 -19.88 19.79
C GLU A 103 -3.92 -20.59 20.78
N PRO A 104 -3.62 -21.83 21.23
CA PRO A 104 -4.49 -22.55 22.15
C PRO A 104 -4.63 -21.80 23.49
N LYS A 105 -5.84 -21.77 24.03
CA LYS A 105 -6.17 -21.12 25.30
C LYS A 105 -5.33 -21.74 26.42
N GLU A 106 -4.57 -20.94 27.18
CA GLU A 106 -3.95 -21.42 28.42
C GLU A 106 -5.03 -22.01 29.35
N PRO A 107 -4.82 -23.21 29.92
CA PRO A 107 -5.83 -23.84 30.75
C PRO A 107 -6.11 -22.98 31.97
N VAL A 108 -7.40 -22.78 32.27
CA VAL A 108 -7.85 -22.06 33.46
C VAL A 108 -7.39 -22.86 34.68
N ARG A 109 -6.36 -22.38 35.38
CA ARG A 109 -5.98 -22.90 36.69
C ARG A 109 -7.05 -22.43 37.69
N ARG A 110 -7.86 -23.36 38.18
CA ARG A 110 -8.83 -23.16 39.27
C ARG A 110 -8.22 -23.61 40.58
#